data_AF-A0A8H7SN45-F1
#
_entry.id   AF-A0A8H7SN45-F1
#
_cell.length_a   1.000
_cell.length_b   1.000
_cell.length_c   1.000
_cell.angle_alpha   90.00
_cell.angle_beta   90.00
_cell.angle_gamma   90.00
#
_symmetry.space_group_name_H-M   'P 1'
#
loop_
_entity.id
_entity.type
_entity.pdbx_description
1 polymer ?
#
loop_
_entity_poly.entity_id
_entity_poly.type
_entity_poly.pdbx_seq_one_letter_code
_entity_poly.pdbx_strand_id
1 'polypeptide(L)'
;MEKFDIVYNHPSYAHAIVDTILQILKTKVSENHKDVTEGIDTIIPHIFTKAIQASLEDSDNLVLNPYILQKLSLITITIFSKTESATQKNFVDRTFKLFVDGQLSEFNINSTTEFKPLQTTSLNTQKVTCQLFSAVVCTLRKDVVLPISSIEDYLNELVTLALSSDNETQITYTALTEYVKSTSIVLQDTVSQQASNSDNALEVYLWITKSLILRTHALGYELTEKVIEWCGNNIAGSKAPQGFDILIGNEKLALNKDTFATTTILYKQRFFSFCLPKLVEGFHVKPNYLIALSYVLKNVPKQILLTELPPLVPLLIESLSLSDATLKVSTLETFELAVSEAADVIAPQVRTILPSLLELLEDTTHNSIRVRVAALTCLGQFPAYISKDSLAPHASFVLKQLKKPLDDKKRIVRKEAVDCRSKWYTIFN
;
A
#
# COMPACT_ATOMS: atom_id res chain seq x y z
N MET A 1 -21.92 34.92 -4.93
CA MET A 1 -21.59 34.49 -3.55
C MET A 1 -22.22 33.13 -3.22
N GLU A 2 -23.48 32.85 -3.59
CA GLU A 2 -24.13 31.54 -3.34
C GLU A 2 -23.45 30.30 -3.97
N LYS A 3 -22.65 30.46 -5.04
CA LYS A 3 -21.85 29.36 -5.62
C LYS A 3 -20.52 29.11 -4.90
N PHE A 4 -20.06 30.03 -4.05
CA PHE A 4 -18.81 29.88 -3.30
C PHE A 4 -19.01 29.06 -2.01
N ASP A 5 -20.18 29.18 -1.37
CA ASP A 5 -20.51 28.42 -0.16
C ASP A 5 -20.70 26.92 -0.44
N ILE A 6 -21.13 26.56 -1.65
CA ILE A 6 -21.24 25.15 -2.10
C ILE A 6 -19.85 24.51 -2.29
N VAL A 7 -18.81 25.32 -2.56
CA VAL A 7 -17.42 24.84 -2.73
C VAL A 7 -16.73 24.61 -1.38
N TYR A 8 -17.10 25.39 -0.34
CA TYR A 8 -16.44 25.35 0.96
C TYR A 8 -16.78 24.09 1.78
N ASN A 9 -17.96 23.52 1.58
CA ASN A 9 -18.38 22.28 2.25
C ASN A 9 -18.08 21.01 1.44
N HIS A 10 -17.44 21.13 0.27
CA HIS A 10 -17.08 19.94 -0.51
C HIS A 10 -15.71 19.40 -0.04
N PRO A 11 -15.60 18.10 0.30
CA PRO A 11 -14.35 17.49 0.81
C PRO A 11 -13.13 17.74 -0.10
N SER A 12 -13.34 17.95 -1.40
CA SER A 12 -12.28 18.23 -2.36
C SER A 12 -11.44 19.47 -2.03
N TYR A 13 -12.04 20.52 -1.45
CA TYR A 13 -11.28 21.72 -1.11
C TYR A 13 -10.36 21.46 0.09
N ALA A 14 -10.88 20.80 1.13
CA ALA A 14 -10.08 20.36 2.27
C ALA A 14 -8.95 19.41 1.82
N HIS A 15 -9.23 18.44 0.94
CA HIS A 15 -8.22 17.55 0.35
C HIS A 15 -7.11 18.34 -0.35
N ALA A 16 -7.46 19.30 -1.21
CA ALA A 16 -6.50 20.12 -1.93
C ALA A 16 -5.62 20.95 -0.98
N ILE A 17 -6.18 21.49 0.11
CA ILE A 17 -5.42 22.23 1.13
C ILE A 17 -4.39 21.31 1.81
N VAL A 18 -4.82 20.17 2.36
CA VAL A 18 -3.87 19.29 3.08
C VAL A 18 -2.83 18.68 2.15
N ASP A 19 -3.18 18.39 0.90
CA ASP A 19 -2.23 17.96 -0.13
C ASP A 19 -1.20 19.06 -0.44
N THR A 20 -1.65 20.30 -0.59
CA THR A 20 -0.78 21.43 -0.87
C THR A 20 0.18 21.68 0.29
N ILE A 21 -0.32 21.69 1.53
CA ILE A 21 0.52 21.85 2.74
C ILE A 21 1.56 20.73 2.82
N LEU A 22 1.15 19.46 2.64
CA LEU A 22 2.05 18.32 2.66
C LEU A 22 3.12 18.44 1.57
N GLN A 23 2.74 18.85 0.35
CA GLN A 23 3.68 19.00 -0.75
C GLN A 23 4.67 20.15 -0.52
N ILE A 24 4.22 21.28 0.04
CA ILE A 24 5.10 22.40 0.43
C ILE A 24 6.12 21.91 1.46
N LEU A 25 5.68 21.22 2.52
CA LEU A 25 6.58 20.72 3.56
C LEU A 25 7.60 19.71 3.00
N LYS A 26 7.17 18.78 2.14
CA LYS A 26 8.08 17.85 1.45
C LYS A 26 9.11 18.57 0.59
N THR A 27 8.69 19.61 -0.13
CA THR A 27 9.59 20.42 -0.98
C THR A 27 10.61 21.15 -0.11
N LYS A 28 10.16 21.85 0.94
CA LYS A 28 11.04 22.51 1.92
C LYS A 28 12.04 21.55 2.55
N VAL A 29 11.62 20.33 2.90
CA VAL A 29 12.50 19.27 3.39
C VAL A 29 13.55 18.89 2.36
N SER A 30 13.16 18.70 1.09
CA SER A 30 14.11 18.34 0.02
C SER A 30 15.11 19.45 -0.27
N GLU A 31 14.72 20.72 -0.06
CA GLU A 31 15.56 21.91 -0.18
C GLU A 31 16.34 22.23 1.12
N ASN A 32 16.25 21.38 2.14
CA ASN A 32 16.92 21.53 3.45
C ASN A 32 16.58 22.83 4.19
N HIS A 33 15.35 23.32 4.07
CA HIS A 33 14.90 24.47 4.85
C HIS A 33 14.79 24.11 6.35
N LYS A 34 15.32 24.98 7.20
CA LYS A 34 15.38 24.76 8.65
C LYS A 34 14.08 25.09 9.39
N ASP A 35 13.24 25.94 8.81
CA ASP A 35 11.97 26.37 9.40
C ASP A 35 10.93 25.24 9.51
N VAL A 36 11.13 24.13 8.80
CA VAL A 36 10.25 22.95 8.89
C VAL A 36 10.15 22.42 10.32
N THR A 37 11.25 22.44 11.08
CA THR A 37 11.26 21.90 12.45
C THR A 37 10.44 22.74 13.43
N GLU A 38 10.23 24.03 13.16
CA GLU A 38 9.35 24.92 13.96
C GLU A 38 7.88 24.47 13.90
N GLY A 39 7.54 23.64 12.91
CA GLY A 39 6.24 22.99 12.80
C GLY A 39 5.87 22.11 13.99
N ILE A 40 6.85 21.64 14.80
CA ILE A 40 6.57 20.83 15.99
C ILE A 40 5.89 21.60 17.12
N ASP A 41 6.13 22.92 17.19
CA ASP A 41 5.55 23.79 18.23
C ASP A 41 4.31 24.53 17.73
N THR A 42 4.06 24.52 16.42
CA THR A 42 3.00 25.30 15.78
C THR A 42 1.97 24.40 15.08
N ILE A 43 2.39 23.69 14.03
CA ILE A 43 1.52 22.91 13.15
C ILE A 43 1.03 21.62 13.83
N ILE A 44 1.94 20.80 14.35
CA ILE A 44 1.58 19.48 14.91
C ILE A 44 0.62 19.63 16.12
N PRO A 45 0.87 20.52 17.11
CA PRO A 45 -0.06 20.70 18.22
C PRO A 45 -1.45 21.12 17.76
N HIS A 46 -1.53 22.02 16.77
CA HIS A 46 -2.81 22.44 16.21
C HIS A 46 -3.58 21.29 15.55
N ILE A 47 -2.88 20.44 14.79
CA ILE A 47 -3.46 19.22 14.19
C ILE A 47 -4.05 18.32 15.27
N PHE A 48 -3.28 18.03 16.32
CA PHE A 48 -3.71 17.17 17.43
C PHE A 48 -4.90 17.78 18.16
N THR A 49 -4.82 19.05 18.55
CA THR A 49 -5.92 19.77 19.22
C THR A 49 -7.20 19.71 18.40
N LYS A 50 -7.15 19.99 17.08
CA LYS A 50 -8.34 20.00 16.23
C LYS A 50 -8.93 18.62 15.99
N ALA A 51 -8.10 17.61 15.73
CA ALA A 51 -8.58 16.25 15.54
C ALA A 51 -9.19 15.68 16.83
N ILE A 52 -8.59 15.95 17.98
CA ILE A 52 -9.09 15.44 19.26
C ILE A 52 -10.36 16.18 19.68
N GLN A 53 -10.44 17.50 19.55
CA GLN A 53 -11.68 18.26 19.76
C GLN A 53 -12.82 17.69 18.91
N ALA A 54 -12.57 17.50 17.62
CA ALA A 54 -13.54 16.89 16.71
C ALA A 54 -13.94 15.47 17.15
N SER A 55 -13.02 14.68 17.70
CA SER A 55 -13.32 13.30 18.16
C SER A 55 -14.20 13.24 19.41
N LEU A 56 -14.22 14.31 20.21
CA LEU A 56 -15.02 14.42 21.42
C LEU A 56 -16.42 14.97 21.14
N GLU A 57 -16.62 15.56 19.96
CA GLU A 57 -17.90 16.02 19.45
C GLU A 57 -18.56 14.85 18.68
N ASP A 58 -19.80 14.49 19.02
CA ASP A 58 -20.55 13.42 18.32
C ASP A 58 -21.13 13.93 16.99
N SER A 59 -20.29 14.60 16.19
CA SER A 59 -20.67 15.23 14.93
C SER A 59 -19.71 14.84 13.81
N ASP A 60 -20.25 14.70 12.59
CA ASP A 60 -19.44 14.40 11.41
C ASP A 60 -18.51 15.59 11.11
N ASN A 61 -17.21 15.38 11.35
CA ASN A 61 -16.20 16.42 11.23
C ASN A 61 -15.20 16.04 10.13
N LEU A 62 -15.01 16.95 9.17
CA LEU A 62 -14.11 16.77 8.03
C LEU A 62 -12.67 16.43 8.46
N VAL A 63 -12.19 16.88 9.62
CA VAL A 63 -10.84 16.58 10.12
C VAL A 63 -10.65 15.09 10.40
N LEU A 64 -11.72 14.40 10.79
CA LEU A 64 -11.73 12.95 11.06
C LEU A 64 -11.92 12.12 9.79
N ASN A 65 -12.11 12.75 8.62
CA ASN A 65 -12.18 12.03 7.37
C ASN A 65 -10.89 11.20 7.16
N PRO A 66 -10.97 9.90 6.82
CA PRO A 66 -9.80 9.03 6.72
C PRO A 66 -8.70 9.54 5.79
N TYR A 67 -9.08 10.18 4.66
CA TYR A 67 -8.10 10.75 3.73
C TYR A 67 -7.39 11.95 4.36
N ILE A 68 -8.14 12.87 4.97
CA ILE A 68 -7.59 14.06 5.61
C ILE A 68 -6.68 13.65 6.78
N LEU A 69 -7.14 12.76 7.65
CA LEU A 69 -6.37 12.30 8.81
C LEU A 69 -5.07 11.59 8.40
N GLN A 70 -5.09 10.83 7.30
CA GLN A 70 -3.88 10.26 6.72
C GLN A 70 -2.90 11.35 6.24
N LYS A 71 -3.38 12.42 5.60
CA LYS A 71 -2.52 13.53 5.17
C LYS A 71 -1.97 14.32 6.35
N LEU A 72 -2.78 14.55 7.38
CA LEU A 72 -2.33 15.18 8.63
C LEU A 72 -1.26 14.33 9.33
N SER A 73 -1.43 13.01 9.34
CA SER A 73 -0.41 12.08 9.86
C SER A 73 0.89 12.16 9.06
N LEU A 74 0.83 12.25 7.72
CA LEU A 74 2.01 12.45 6.87
C LEU A 74 2.67 13.81 7.08
N ILE A 75 1.91 14.87 7.35
CA ILE A 75 2.43 16.19 7.74
C ILE A 75 3.20 16.06 9.05
N THR A 76 2.61 15.41 10.06
CA THR A 76 3.26 15.10 11.33
C THR A 76 4.57 14.34 11.12
N ILE A 77 4.57 13.25 10.34
CA ILE A 77 5.79 12.47 10.02
C ILE A 77 6.85 13.35 9.34
N THR A 78 6.45 14.17 8.36
CA THR A 78 7.37 15.01 7.58
C THR A 78 8.09 16.03 8.47
N ILE A 79 7.38 16.66 9.41
CA ILE A 79 7.96 17.61 10.37
C ILE A 79 8.75 16.86 11.45
N PHE A 80 8.13 15.87 12.09
CA PHE A 80 8.67 15.17 13.25
C PHE A 80 9.97 14.43 12.93
N SER A 81 10.11 13.87 11.73
CA SER A 81 11.34 13.21 11.25
C SER A 81 12.54 14.16 11.13
N LYS A 82 12.34 15.48 11.12
CA LYS A 82 13.43 16.48 11.06
C LYS A 82 13.78 17.06 12.41
N THR A 83 12.94 16.87 13.41
CA THR A 83 13.18 17.30 14.78
C THR A 83 14.30 16.48 15.45
N GLU A 84 15.05 17.09 16.36
CA GLU A 84 16.05 16.45 17.20
C GLU A 84 15.44 15.57 18.31
N SER A 85 16.24 14.64 18.84
CA SER A 85 15.79 13.62 19.80
C SER A 85 15.22 14.19 21.10
N ALA A 86 15.81 15.27 21.65
CA ALA A 86 15.33 15.88 22.89
C ALA A 86 13.91 16.44 22.74
N THR A 87 13.65 17.15 21.64
CA THR A 87 12.33 17.72 21.36
C THR A 87 11.33 16.63 20.98
N GLN A 88 11.74 15.58 20.25
CA GLN A 88 10.91 14.39 20.04
C GLN A 88 10.52 13.74 21.36
N LYS A 89 11.46 13.60 22.32
CA LYS A 89 11.19 13.03 23.65
C LYS A 89 10.14 13.83 24.42
N ASN A 90 10.31 15.16 24.45
CA ASN A 90 9.34 16.03 25.12
C ASN A 90 7.94 15.91 24.49
N PHE A 91 7.87 15.85 23.16
CA PHE A 91 6.58 15.75 22.47
C PHE A 91 5.92 14.39 22.71
N VAL A 92 6.65 13.28 22.58
CA VAL A 92 6.09 11.93 22.78
C VAL A 92 5.60 11.72 24.21
N ASP A 93 6.29 12.28 25.22
CA ASP A 93 5.83 12.22 26.62
C ASP A 93 4.46 12.87 26.79
N ARG A 94 4.25 14.06 26.20
CA ARG A 94 2.96 14.75 26.21
C ARG A 94 1.91 13.97 25.43
N THR A 95 2.28 13.38 24.29
CA THR A 95 1.37 12.57 23.49
C THR A 95 0.92 11.30 24.22
N PHE A 96 1.81 10.63 24.96
CA PHE A 96 1.44 9.46 25.76
C PHE A 96 0.48 9.82 26.89
N LYS A 97 0.75 10.89 27.65
CA LYS A 97 -0.19 11.38 28.66
C LYS A 97 -1.58 11.69 28.08
N LEU A 98 -1.63 12.18 26.84
CA LEU A 98 -2.89 12.45 26.15
C LEU A 98 -3.61 11.16 25.72
N PHE A 99 -2.94 10.26 25.01
CA PHE A 99 -3.58 9.08 24.39
C PHE A 99 -3.74 7.88 25.35
N VAL A 100 -2.82 7.71 26.29
CA VAL A 100 -2.82 6.62 27.28
C VAL A 100 -3.53 7.06 28.56
N ASP A 101 -3.17 8.23 29.11
CA ASP A 101 -3.74 8.70 30.39
C ASP A 101 -4.98 9.60 30.24
N GLY A 102 -5.33 10.01 29.01
CA GLY A 102 -6.50 10.88 28.74
C GLY A 102 -6.33 12.34 29.16
N GLN A 103 -5.10 12.82 29.37
CA GLN A 103 -4.81 14.17 29.88
C GLN A 103 -4.95 15.25 28.79
N LEU A 104 -6.18 15.73 28.57
CA LEU A 104 -6.51 16.77 27.58
C LEU A 104 -5.78 18.12 27.78
N SER A 105 -5.40 18.43 29.02
CA SER A 105 -4.70 19.67 29.37
C SER A 105 -3.32 19.78 28.72
N GLU A 106 -2.67 18.66 28.40
CA GLU A 106 -1.36 18.63 27.72
C GLU A 106 -1.40 19.31 26.34
N PHE A 107 -2.57 19.41 25.71
CA PHE A 107 -2.79 20.07 24.42
C PHE A 107 -3.79 21.24 24.51
N ASN A 108 -4.01 21.79 25.71
CA ASN A 108 -4.94 22.89 25.99
C ASN A 108 -6.37 22.62 25.48
N ILE A 109 -6.82 21.35 25.53
CA ILE A 109 -8.17 20.96 25.15
C ILE A 109 -9.06 21.00 26.39
N ASN A 110 -10.12 21.82 26.34
CA ASN A 110 -11.12 21.89 27.41
C ASN A 110 -12.36 21.12 26.96
N SER A 111 -12.61 19.97 27.59
CA SER A 111 -13.82 19.17 27.38
C SER A 111 -14.15 18.40 28.66
N THR A 112 -15.44 18.12 28.88
CA THR A 112 -15.92 17.22 29.94
C THR A 112 -15.98 15.77 29.49
N THR A 113 -15.89 15.50 28.19
CA THR A 113 -15.92 14.15 27.61
C THR A 113 -14.55 13.48 27.80
N GLU A 114 -14.54 12.26 28.31
CA GLU A 114 -13.31 11.48 28.45
C GLU A 114 -12.73 11.11 27.07
N PHE A 115 -11.41 11.28 26.92
CA PHE A 115 -10.66 10.85 25.75
C PHE A 115 -9.85 9.60 26.08
N LYS A 116 -10.27 8.44 25.58
CA LYS A 116 -9.64 7.13 25.85
C LYS A 116 -9.51 6.31 24.56
N PRO A 117 -8.87 6.82 23.50
CA PRO A 117 -8.92 6.25 22.15
C PRO A 117 -8.31 4.84 22.05
N LEU A 118 -7.47 4.43 23.00
CA LEU A 118 -6.81 3.12 23.07
C LEU A 118 -7.64 2.05 23.79
N GLN A 119 -8.87 2.35 24.20
CA GLN A 119 -9.78 1.38 24.81
C GLN A 119 -10.72 0.76 23.78
N THR A 120 -10.96 -0.55 23.91
CA THR A 120 -11.85 -1.29 23.00
C THR A 120 -13.29 -0.78 23.05
N THR A 121 -13.72 -0.19 24.17
CA THR A 121 -15.06 0.38 24.38
C THR A 121 -15.24 1.81 23.88
N SER A 122 -14.17 2.47 23.40
CA SER A 122 -14.23 3.88 23.00
C SER A 122 -14.96 4.10 21.68
N LEU A 123 -15.49 5.32 21.50
CA LEU A 123 -16.14 5.75 20.27
C LEU A 123 -15.17 5.67 19.09
N ASN A 124 -15.70 5.28 17.93
CA ASN A 124 -14.90 5.18 16.70
C ASN A 124 -14.27 6.53 16.31
N THR A 125 -14.94 7.65 16.57
CA THR A 125 -14.40 9.01 16.36
C THR A 125 -13.12 9.25 17.15
N GLN A 126 -13.00 8.74 18.37
CA GLN A 126 -11.77 8.79 19.15
C GLN A 126 -10.73 7.82 18.62
N LYS A 127 -11.13 6.57 18.34
CA LYS A 127 -10.19 5.53 17.91
C LYS A 127 -9.49 5.86 16.58
N VAL A 128 -10.15 6.55 15.64
CA VAL A 128 -9.49 6.96 14.38
C VAL A 128 -8.31 7.91 14.62
N THR A 129 -8.32 8.69 15.71
CA THR A 129 -7.21 9.60 16.05
C THR A 129 -5.91 8.87 16.41
N CYS A 130 -5.97 7.55 16.70
CA CYS A 130 -4.79 6.70 16.93
C CYS A 130 -3.82 6.69 15.74
N GLN A 131 -4.26 7.07 14.55
CA GLN A 131 -3.37 7.25 13.40
C GLN A 131 -2.35 8.38 13.62
N LEU A 132 -2.76 9.49 14.26
CA LEU A 132 -1.86 10.60 14.62
C LEU A 132 -0.88 10.16 15.71
N PHE A 133 -1.35 9.39 16.69
CA PHE A 133 -0.49 8.80 17.70
C PHE A 133 0.56 7.87 17.08
N SER A 134 0.13 6.99 16.17
CA SER A 134 1.00 6.10 15.42
C SER A 134 2.05 6.87 14.60
N ALA A 135 1.67 8.00 13.98
CA ALA A 135 2.58 8.85 13.23
C ALA A 135 3.76 9.37 14.09
N VAL A 136 3.50 9.69 15.37
CA VAL A 136 4.54 10.10 16.32
C VAL A 136 5.38 8.91 16.75
N VAL A 137 4.74 7.84 17.26
CA VAL A 137 5.42 6.64 17.79
C VAL A 137 6.30 5.98 16.73
N CYS A 138 5.83 5.89 15.49
CA CYS A 138 6.56 5.25 14.41
C CYS A 138 7.74 6.10 13.91
N THR A 139 7.77 7.41 14.19
CA THR A 139 8.75 8.36 13.65
C THR A 139 9.77 8.81 14.72
N LEU A 140 9.91 8.04 15.79
CA LEU A 140 10.93 8.29 16.80
C LEU A 140 12.32 7.94 16.28
N ARG A 141 13.29 8.81 16.57
CA ARG A 141 14.71 8.46 16.41
C ARG A 141 15.05 7.31 17.35
N LYS A 142 16.06 6.53 16.95
CA LYS A 142 16.42 5.26 17.61
C LYS A 142 16.86 5.42 19.08
N ASP A 143 17.34 6.61 19.44
CA ASP A 143 17.79 6.99 20.78
C ASP A 143 16.66 7.54 21.68
N VAL A 144 15.47 7.79 21.12
CA VAL A 144 14.32 8.29 21.90
C VAL A 144 13.58 7.11 22.53
N VAL A 145 13.54 7.09 23.86
CA VAL A 145 12.88 6.04 24.63
C VAL A 145 11.40 6.37 24.80
N LEU A 146 10.54 5.38 24.56
CA LEU A 146 9.10 5.47 24.81
C LEU A 146 8.79 5.55 26.31
N PRO A 147 7.82 6.37 26.75
CA PRO A 147 7.42 6.47 28.16
C PRO A 147 6.50 5.31 28.55
N ILE A 148 7.01 4.08 28.48
CA ILE A 148 6.29 2.86 28.83
C ILE A 148 7.05 2.07 29.89
N SER A 149 6.32 1.45 30.81
CA SER A 149 6.90 0.62 31.88
C SER A 149 7.39 -0.73 31.36
N SER A 150 6.65 -1.32 30.41
CA SER A 150 6.92 -2.63 29.84
C SER A 150 6.54 -2.60 28.37
N ILE A 151 7.48 -3.00 27.51
CA ILE A 151 7.25 -3.16 26.07
C ILE A 151 6.27 -4.30 25.82
N GLU A 152 6.34 -5.38 26.60
CA GLU A 152 5.49 -6.55 26.46
C GLU A 152 4.02 -6.20 26.71
N ASP A 153 3.73 -5.52 27.83
CA ASP A 153 2.37 -5.13 28.19
C ASP A 153 1.80 -4.17 27.14
N TYR A 154 2.62 -3.19 26.71
CA TYR A 154 2.22 -2.26 25.67
C TYR A 154 1.89 -2.95 24.34
N LEU A 155 2.71 -3.92 23.89
CA LEU A 155 2.43 -4.68 22.68
C LEU A 155 1.17 -5.54 22.81
N ASN A 156 0.94 -6.16 23.98
CA ASN A 156 -0.24 -6.97 24.24
C ASN A 156 -1.54 -6.13 24.23
N GLU A 157 -1.49 -4.92 24.79
CA GLU A 157 -2.58 -3.95 24.72
C GLU A 157 -2.89 -3.55 23.28
N LEU A 158 -1.85 -3.21 22.48
CA LEU A 158 -2.03 -2.86 21.07
C LEU A 158 -2.59 -4.01 20.23
N VAL A 159 -2.14 -5.25 20.48
CA VAL A 159 -2.66 -6.44 19.78
C VAL A 159 -4.12 -6.67 20.15
N THR A 160 -4.48 -6.53 21.43
CA THR A 160 -5.86 -6.68 21.90
C THR A 160 -6.76 -5.60 21.27
N LEU A 161 -6.28 -4.36 21.20
CA LEU A 161 -6.99 -3.27 20.54
C LEU A 161 -7.20 -3.57 19.05
N ALA A 162 -6.14 -3.97 18.34
CA ALA A 162 -6.21 -4.31 16.92
C ALA A 162 -7.17 -5.47 16.64
N LEU A 163 -7.14 -6.53 17.46
CA LEU A 163 -8.04 -7.67 17.32
C LEU A 163 -9.51 -7.32 17.59
N SER A 164 -9.77 -6.33 18.43
CA SER A 164 -11.12 -5.84 18.76
C SER A 164 -11.67 -4.77 17.81
N SER A 165 -10.87 -4.31 16.85
CA SER A 165 -11.22 -3.17 16.02
C SER A 165 -12.14 -3.54 14.87
N ASP A 166 -13.18 -2.73 14.62
CA ASP A 166 -13.99 -2.81 13.40
C ASP A 166 -13.40 -1.96 12.25
N ASN A 167 -12.28 -1.25 12.48
CA ASN A 167 -11.70 -0.30 11.52
C ASN A 167 -10.26 -0.69 11.13
N GLU A 168 -9.99 -0.76 9.82
CA GLU A 168 -8.67 -1.09 9.23
C GLU A 168 -7.53 -0.11 9.61
N THR A 169 -7.84 1.08 10.16
CA THR A 169 -6.86 2.17 10.36
C THR A 169 -6.11 2.13 11.71
N GLN A 170 -6.33 1.12 12.55
CA GLN A 170 -5.89 1.13 13.95
C GLN A 170 -4.64 0.30 14.27
N ILE A 171 -3.96 -0.29 13.27
CA ILE A 171 -2.81 -1.15 13.55
C ILE A 171 -1.55 -0.31 13.76
N THR A 172 -1.20 -0.13 15.03
CA THR A 172 0.01 0.57 15.46
C THR A 172 1.25 -0.28 15.12
N TYR A 173 2.21 0.31 14.39
CA TYR A 173 3.36 -0.38 13.82
C TYR A 173 4.56 -0.42 14.78
N THR A 174 4.59 -1.35 15.73
CA THR A 174 5.77 -1.54 16.57
C THR A 174 6.11 -3.02 16.72
N ALA A 175 7.33 -3.43 16.34
CA ALA A 175 7.77 -4.82 16.50
C ALA A 175 9.22 -4.94 16.99
N LEU A 176 9.35 -5.31 18.27
CA LEU A 176 10.57 -5.80 18.90
C LEU A 176 10.62 -7.33 18.85
N THR A 177 11.80 -7.90 18.62
CA THR A 177 11.98 -9.26 18.07
C THR A 177 11.71 -10.43 19.03
N GLU A 178 11.79 -10.25 20.35
CA GLU A 178 11.71 -11.37 21.30
C GLU A 178 10.26 -11.76 21.65
N TYR A 179 9.39 -10.78 21.87
CA TYR A 179 7.96 -10.97 22.16
C TYR A 179 7.13 -11.32 20.94
N VAL A 180 7.61 -10.91 19.75
CA VAL A 180 6.94 -11.12 18.47
C VAL A 180 6.65 -12.59 18.19
N LYS A 181 7.48 -13.53 18.69
CA LYS A 181 7.26 -14.96 18.44
C LYS A 181 5.98 -15.47 19.13
N SER A 182 5.82 -15.25 20.43
CA SER A 182 4.64 -15.70 21.18
C SER A 182 3.36 -15.07 20.63
N THR A 183 3.38 -13.77 20.36
CA THR A 183 2.25 -13.06 19.72
C THR A 183 1.93 -13.62 18.34
N SER A 184 2.94 -13.92 17.51
CA SER A 184 2.72 -14.46 16.17
C SER A 184 2.05 -15.83 16.18
N ILE A 185 2.30 -16.66 17.20
CA ILE A 185 1.65 -17.97 17.37
C ILE A 185 0.15 -17.77 17.65
N VAL A 186 -0.20 -16.90 18.61
CA VAL A 186 -1.61 -16.60 18.94
C VAL A 186 -2.37 -16.06 17.73
N LEU A 187 -1.75 -15.15 16.97
CA LEU A 187 -2.33 -14.62 15.74
C LEU A 187 -2.49 -15.70 14.68
N GLN A 188 -1.49 -16.56 14.49
CA GLN A 188 -1.55 -17.68 13.54
C GLN A 188 -2.69 -18.64 13.87
N ASP A 189 -2.87 -18.98 15.14
CA ASP A 189 -3.95 -19.86 15.61
C ASP A 189 -5.31 -19.20 15.38
N THR A 190 -5.43 -17.90 15.68
CA THR A 190 -6.65 -17.11 15.45
C THR A 190 -7.04 -17.09 13.96
N VAL A 191 -6.05 -16.91 13.07
CA VAL A 191 -6.25 -16.95 11.61
C VAL A 191 -6.65 -18.35 11.14
N SER A 192 -5.92 -19.37 11.59
CA SER A 192 -6.10 -20.76 11.15
C SER A 192 -7.41 -21.38 11.64
N GLN A 193 -7.88 -20.97 12.82
CA GLN A 193 -9.18 -21.37 13.37
C GLN A 193 -10.35 -20.57 12.77
N GLN A 194 -10.08 -19.58 11.92
CA GLN A 194 -11.10 -18.71 11.32
C GLN A 194 -12.03 -18.08 12.36
N ALA A 195 -11.46 -17.61 13.48
CA ALA A 195 -12.19 -16.92 14.52
C ALA A 195 -12.85 -15.63 13.97
N SER A 196 -13.77 -15.03 14.73
CA SER A 196 -14.48 -13.82 14.32
C SER A 196 -13.56 -12.63 14.00
N ASN A 197 -12.39 -12.58 14.62
CA ASN A 197 -11.34 -11.56 14.44
C ASN A 197 -10.18 -12.05 13.55
N SER A 198 -10.38 -13.12 12.76
CA SER A 198 -9.36 -13.71 11.88
C SER A 198 -8.75 -12.70 10.90
N ASP A 199 -9.56 -11.79 10.35
CA ASP A 199 -9.09 -10.77 9.41
C ASP A 199 -8.13 -9.77 10.07
N ASN A 200 -8.49 -9.27 11.26
CA ASN A 200 -7.63 -8.38 12.04
C ASN A 200 -6.35 -9.10 12.47
N ALA A 201 -6.48 -10.37 12.88
CA ALA A 201 -5.34 -11.18 13.27
C ALA A 201 -4.35 -11.37 12.11
N LEU A 202 -4.87 -11.63 10.89
CA LEU A 202 -4.08 -11.72 9.69
C LEU A 202 -3.36 -10.41 9.40
N GLU A 203 -4.05 -9.27 9.52
CA GLU A 203 -3.43 -7.97 9.22
C GLU A 203 -2.28 -7.66 10.19
N VAL A 204 -2.48 -7.85 11.50
CA VAL A 204 -1.41 -7.71 12.51
C VAL A 204 -0.26 -8.68 12.23
N TYR A 205 -0.57 -9.94 11.88
CA TYR A 205 0.42 -10.95 11.52
C TYR A 205 1.28 -10.52 10.33
N LEU A 206 0.66 -9.94 9.28
CA LEU A 206 1.36 -9.45 8.10
C LEU A 206 2.27 -8.26 8.42
N TRP A 207 1.83 -7.31 9.26
CA TRP A 207 2.65 -6.17 9.67
C TRP A 207 3.84 -6.57 10.53
N ILE A 208 3.64 -7.50 11.46
CA ILE A 208 4.73 -8.13 12.22
C ILE A 208 5.72 -8.80 11.26
N THR A 209 5.22 -9.61 10.33
CA THR A 209 6.02 -10.32 9.33
C THR A 209 6.83 -9.35 8.47
N LYS A 210 6.21 -8.27 7.95
CA LYS A 210 6.89 -7.20 7.20
C LYS A 210 8.04 -6.59 7.99
N SER A 211 7.81 -6.25 9.27
CA SER A 211 8.84 -5.65 10.12
C SER A 211 10.08 -6.54 10.29
N LEU A 212 9.89 -7.87 10.27
CA LEU A 212 10.96 -8.87 10.38
C LEU A 212 11.67 -9.05 9.04
N ILE A 213 10.92 -9.11 7.92
CA ILE A 213 11.47 -9.21 6.56
C ILE A 213 12.35 -8.01 6.24
N LEU A 214 11.94 -6.79 6.61
CA LEU A 214 12.74 -5.57 6.41
C LEU A 214 14.14 -5.68 7.02
N ARG A 215 14.26 -6.42 8.13
CA ARG A 215 15.51 -6.71 8.86
C ARG A 215 16.15 -8.04 8.47
N THR A 216 15.58 -8.77 7.52
CA THR A 216 16.01 -10.12 7.11
C THR A 216 16.10 -11.11 8.28
N HIS A 217 15.21 -10.97 9.25
CA HIS A 217 15.16 -11.84 10.43
C HIS A 217 14.55 -13.21 10.07
N ALA A 218 15.13 -14.30 10.57
CA ALA A 218 14.71 -15.68 10.25
C ALA A 218 13.22 -15.94 10.49
N LEU A 219 12.72 -15.52 11.67
CA LEU A 219 11.29 -15.61 12.00
C LEU A 219 10.39 -14.96 10.93
N GLY A 220 10.80 -13.87 10.28
CA GLY A 220 9.99 -13.25 9.23
C GLY A 220 9.76 -14.18 8.03
N TYR A 221 10.74 -15.01 7.70
CA TYR A 221 10.62 -16.01 6.64
C TYR A 221 9.77 -17.20 7.10
N GLU A 222 9.92 -17.66 8.35
CA GLU A 222 9.05 -18.69 8.95
C GLU A 222 7.57 -18.26 8.93
N LEU A 223 7.27 -17.01 9.32
CA LEU A 223 5.91 -16.48 9.27
C LEU A 223 5.41 -16.33 7.83
N THR A 224 6.28 -15.98 6.89
CA THR A 224 5.93 -15.93 5.46
C THR A 224 5.53 -17.31 4.92
N GLU A 225 6.19 -18.38 5.35
CA GLU A 225 5.80 -19.74 4.93
C GLU A 225 4.36 -20.07 5.32
N LYS A 226 3.91 -19.59 6.49
CA LYS A 226 2.52 -19.74 6.90
C LYS A 226 1.54 -18.94 6.04
N VAL A 227 1.91 -17.73 5.61
CA VAL A 227 1.10 -16.98 4.65
C VAL A 227 1.01 -17.70 3.28
N ILE A 228 2.12 -18.29 2.83
CA ILE A 228 2.15 -19.13 1.60
C ILE A 228 1.26 -20.36 1.76
N GLU A 229 1.29 -21.01 2.92
CA GLU A 229 0.42 -22.16 3.25
C GLU A 229 -1.07 -21.76 3.24
N TRP A 230 -1.42 -20.60 3.81
CA TRP A 230 -2.79 -20.09 3.81
C TRP A 230 -3.32 -19.82 2.39
N CYS A 231 -2.47 -19.37 1.46
CA CYS A 231 -2.83 -19.26 0.04
C CYS A 231 -3.28 -20.62 -0.53
N GLY A 232 -2.59 -21.70 -0.17
CA GLY A 232 -2.89 -23.07 -0.60
C GLY A 232 -4.11 -23.68 0.08
N ASN A 233 -4.37 -23.37 1.34
CA ASN A 233 -5.50 -23.94 2.08
C ASN A 233 -6.79 -23.10 2.00
N ASN A 234 -6.75 -21.95 1.30
CA ASN A 234 -7.84 -20.98 1.22
C ASN A 234 -8.27 -20.44 2.60
N ILE A 235 -7.32 -20.43 3.55
CA ILE A 235 -7.51 -19.81 4.87
C ILE A 235 -7.41 -18.30 4.67
N ALA A 236 -8.34 -17.56 5.30
CA ALA A 236 -8.54 -16.12 5.09
C ALA A 236 -8.85 -15.71 3.63
N GLY A 237 -9.32 -16.66 2.79
CA GLY A 237 -9.81 -16.39 1.44
C GLY A 237 -8.81 -15.62 0.57
N SER A 238 -9.26 -14.51 -0.03
CA SER A 238 -8.41 -13.65 -0.86
C SER A 238 -7.46 -12.75 -0.06
N LYS A 239 -7.66 -12.59 1.26
CA LYS A 239 -6.87 -11.67 2.07
C LYS A 239 -5.45 -12.16 2.30
N ALA A 240 -5.26 -13.47 2.50
CA ALA A 240 -3.93 -14.06 2.63
C ALA A 240 -3.02 -13.78 1.41
N PRO A 241 -3.44 -14.08 0.15
CA PRO A 241 -2.62 -13.74 -1.01
C PRO A 241 -2.52 -12.22 -1.27
N GLN A 242 -3.56 -11.44 -0.94
CA GLN A 242 -3.48 -9.97 -0.99
C GLN A 242 -2.46 -9.38 0.00
N GLY A 243 -2.26 -10.06 1.12
CA GLY A 243 -1.30 -9.68 2.16
C GLY A 243 0.14 -9.54 1.67
N PHE A 244 0.50 -10.14 0.53
CA PHE A 244 1.81 -9.92 -0.08
C PHE A 244 2.04 -8.45 -0.47
N ASP A 245 1.00 -7.66 -0.79
CA ASP A 245 1.16 -6.22 -1.00
C ASP A 245 1.63 -5.51 0.28
N ILE A 246 1.18 -5.97 1.46
CA ILE A 246 1.68 -5.49 2.75
C ILE A 246 3.15 -5.91 2.93
N LEU A 247 3.48 -7.19 2.71
CA LEU A 247 4.82 -7.73 2.99
C LEU A 247 5.93 -7.08 2.16
N ILE A 248 5.69 -6.84 0.86
CA ILE A 248 6.72 -6.28 -0.04
C ILE A 248 6.49 -4.82 -0.43
N GLY A 249 5.26 -4.33 -0.33
CA GLY A 249 4.90 -2.97 -0.75
C GLY A 249 5.53 -1.88 0.12
N ASN A 250 5.65 -0.69 -0.48
CA ASN A 250 6.16 0.49 0.23
C ASN A 250 5.05 1.08 1.11
N GLU A 251 5.34 1.28 2.40
CA GLU A 251 4.42 1.95 3.32
C GLU A 251 4.85 3.41 3.55
N LYS A 252 3.88 4.33 3.60
CA LYS A 252 4.12 5.77 3.77
C LYS A 252 4.07 6.20 5.22
N LEU A 253 3.21 5.57 6.03
CA LEU A 253 2.96 5.99 7.41
C LEU A 253 3.95 5.39 8.43
N ALA A 254 4.54 4.24 8.12
CA ALA A 254 5.44 3.54 9.02
C ALA A 254 6.40 2.61 8.27
N LEU A 255 7.33 2.02 9.02
CA LEU A 255 8.26 1.00 8.54
C LEU A 255 9.04 1.41 7.29
N ASN A 256 9.37 2.69 7.18
CA ASN A 256 10.14 3.25 6.08
C ASN A 256 11.30 4.12 6.59
N LYS A 257 12.13 4.62 5.67
CA LYS A 257 13.33 5.38 6.00
C LYS A 257 13.00 6.73 6.64
N ASP A 258 11.90 7.36 6.25
CA ASP A 258 11.46 8.65 6.79
C ASP A 258 11.00 8.51 8.26
N THR A 259 10.55 7.31 8.64
CA THR A 259 10.19 6.94 10.01
C THR A 259 11.30 6.20 10.75
N PHE A 260 12.56 6.39 10.37
CA PHE A 260 13.76 5.79 11.01
C PHE A 260 13.78 4.25 11.10
N ALA A 261 12.94 3.56 10.34
CA ALA A 261 12.85 2.11 10.41
C ALA A 261 14.16 1.46 9.96
N THR A 262 14.56 0.41 10.68
CA THR A 262 15.76 -0.37 10.30
C THR A 262 15.40 -1.28 9.13
N THR A 263 15.98 -1.00 7.97
CA THR A 263 15.72 -1.74 6.72
C THR A 263 17.03 -2.16 6.07
N THR A 264 17.08 -3.39 5.55
CA THR A 264 18.20 -3.89 4.76
C THR A 264 17.97 -3.56 3.28
N ILE A 265 18.99 -3.07 2.57
CA ILE A 265 18.82 -2.55 1.19
C ILE A 265 18.22 -3.60 0.24
N LEU A 266 18.62 -4.86 0.38
CA LEU A 266 18.24 -5.95 -0.51
C LEU A 266 17.07 -6.80 0.02
N TYR A 267 16.31 -6.31 1.02
CA TYR A 267 15.21 -7.09 1.60
C TYR A 267 14.21 -7.56 0.54
N LYS A 268 13.87 -6.69 -0.43
CA LYS A 268 12.95 -7.03 -1.52
C LYS A 268 13.49 -8.13 -2.42
N GLN A 269 14.79 -8.08 -2.75
CA GLN A 269 15.44 -9.12 -3.56
C GLN A 269 15.45 -10.47 -2.85
N ARG A 270 15.84 -10.45 -1.56
CA ARG A 270 15.87 -11.67 -0.73
C ARG A 270 14.49 -12.26 -0.54
N PHE A 271 13.50 -11.42 -0.24
CA PHE A 271 12.11 -11.83 -0.08
C PHE A 271 11.54 -12.39 -1.38
N PHE A 272 11.76 -11.73 -2.51
CA PHE A 272 11.37 -12.24 -3.82
C PHE A 272 11.99 -13.61 -4.12
N SER A 273 13.31 -13.74 -3.97
CA SER A 273 14.02 -15.01 -4.21
C SER A 273 13.52 -16.14 -3.30
N PHE A 274 13.09 -15.80 -2.08
CA PHE A 274 12.51 -16.75 -1.14
C PHE A 274 11.09 -17.20 -1.53
N CYS A 275 10.24 -16.26 -1.96
CA CYS A 275 8.83 -16.51 -2.26
C CYS A 275 8.63 -17.13 -3.64
N LEU A 276 9.38 -16.67 -4.65
CA LEU A 276 9.19 -17.03 -6.04
C LEU A 276 9.08 -18.54 -6.29
N PRO A 277 10.06 -19.39 -5.92
CA PRO A 277 9.97 -20.82 -6.20
C PRO A 277 8.75 -21.48 -5.55
N LYS A 278 8.39 -21.08 -4.33
CA LYS A 278 7.24 -21.62 -3.58
C LYS A 278 5.91 -21.22 -4.19
N LEU A 279 5.78 -19.97 -4.64
CA LEU A 279 4.56 -19.47 -5.27
C LEU A 279 4.36 -20.06 -6.67
N VAL A 280 5.44 -20.22 -7.45
CA VAL A 280 5.40 -20.85 -8.77
C VAL A 280 5.02 -22.33 -8.66
N GLU A 281 5.56 -23.05 -7.67
CA GLU A 281 5.19 -24.44 -7.41
C GLU A 281 3.70 -24.57 -7.02
N GLY A 282 3.22 -23.73 -6.09
CA GLY A 282 1.83 -23.76 -5.63
C GLY A 282 0.81 -23.32 -6.68
N PHE A 283 1.22 -22.49 -7.64
CA PHE A 283 0.35 -21.96 -8.70
C PHE A 283 -0.34 -23.04 -9.52
N HIS A 284 0.35 -24.15 -9.84
CA HIS A 284 -0.25 -25.26 -10.58
C HIS A 284 -1.43 -25.93 -9.85
N VAL A 285 -1.64 -25.61 -8.58
CA VAL A 285 -2.68 -26.18 -7.73
C VAL A 285 -3.84 -25.20 -7.51
N LYS A 286 -3.56 -23.92 -7.25
CA LYS A 286 -4.61 -22.93 -6.91
C LYS A 286 -4.34 -21.50 -7.42
N PRO A 287 -5.39 -20.77 -7.85
CA PRO A 287 -5.28 -19.39 -8.34
C PRO A 287 -4.83 -18.39 -7.26
N ASN A 288 -5.00 -18.69 -5.97
CA ASN A 288 -4.57 -17.82 -4.88
C ASN A 288 -3.05 -17.56 -4.91
N TYR A 289 -2.24 -18.54 -5.33
CA TYR A 289 -0.80 -18.34 -5.50
C TYR A 289 -0.47 -17.34 -6.61
N LEU A 290 -1.29 -17.27 -7.67
CA LEU A 290 -1.15 -16.29 -8.74
C LEU A 290 -1.44 -14.88 -8.25
N ILE A 291 -2.46 -14.72 -7.38
CA ILE A 291 -2.77 -13.44 -6.73
C ILE A 291 -1.57 -12.98 -5.89
N ALA A 292 -1.04 -13.86 -5.03
CA ALA A 292 0.15 -13.58 -4.22
C ALA A 292 1.35 -13.19 -5.08
N LEU A 293 1.64 -13.98 -6.12
CA LEU A 293 2.73 -13.71 -7.06
C LEU A 293 2.56 -12.35 -7.75
N SER A 294 1.34 -12.00 -8.16
CA SER A 294 1.06 -10.71 -8.81
C SER A 294 1.39 -9.53 -7.90
N TYR A 295 1.06 -9.60 -6.60
CA TYR A 295 1.44 -8.58 -5.61
C TYR A 295 2.94 -8.54 -5.34
N VAL A 296 3.61 -9.69 -5.36
CA VAL A 296 5.07 -9.74 -5.26
C VAL A 296 5.70 -9.03 -6.46
N LEU A 297 5.33 -9.41 -7.68
CA LEU A 297 5.91 -8.87 -8.93
C LEU A 297 5.69 -7.37 -9.07
N LYS A 298 4.51 -6.87 -8.70
CA LYS A 298 4.17 -5.43 -8.67
C LYS A 298 5.18 -4.59 -7.86
N ASN A 299 5.80 -5.16 -6.83
CA ASN A 299 6.58 -4.42 -5.85
C ASN A 299 8.10 -4.68 -5.90
N VAL A 300 8.56 -5.58 -6.78
CA VAL A 300 9.98 -5.94 -6.95
C VAL A 300 10.73 -4.95 -7.85
N PRO A 301 11.99 -4.61 -7.55
CA PRO A 301 12.81 -3.77 -8.44
C PRO A 301 12.93 -4.35 -9.85
N LYS A 302 12.80 -3.48 -10.87
CA LYS A 302 12.89 -3.79 -12.31
C LYS A 302 14.00 -4.78 -12.66
N GLN A 303 15.23 -4.58 -12.16
CA GLN A 303 16.38 -5.41 -12.52
C GLN A 303 16.21 -6.88 -12.12
N ILE A 304 15.59 -7.12 -10.97
CA ILE A 304 15.35 -8.48 -10.45
C ILE A 304 14.25 -9.15 -11.29
N LEU A 305 13.18 -8.41 -11.58
CA LEU A 305 12.09 -8.87 -12.43
C LEU A 305 12.57 -9.28 -13.82
N LEU A 306 13.42 -8.47 -14.48
CA LEU A 306 13.95 -8.78 -15.81
C LEU A 306 14.83 -10.04 -15.81
N THR A 307 15.57 -10.28 -14.72
CA THR A 307 16.45 -11.47 -14.61
C THR A 307 15.62 -12.76 -14.52
N GLU A 308 14.52 -12.74 -13.79
CA GLU A 308 13.63 -13.92 -13.60
C GLU A 308 12.45 -13.95 -14.59
N LEU A 309 12.43 -13.06 -15.59
CA LEU A 309 11.28 -12.87 -16.47
C LEU A 309 10.89 -14.11 -17.30
N PRO A 310 11.81 -14.87 -17.93
CA PRO A 310 11.44 -15.95 -18.83
C PRO A 310 10.47 -17.00 -18.23
N PRO A 311 10.70 -17.57 -17.03
CA PRO A 311 9.74 -18.50 -16.43
C PRO A 311 8.45 -17.82 -15.94
N LEU A 312 8.44 -16.49 -15.78
CA LEU A 312 7.28 -15.73 -15.31
C LEU A 312 6.29 -15.37 -16.42
N VAL A 313 6.71 -15.34 -17.70
CA VAL A 313 5.84 -14.91 -18.81
C VAL A 313 4.50 -15.68 -18.85
N PRO A 314 4.46 -17.02 -18.77
CA PRO A 314 3.19 -17.76 -18.77
C PRO A 314 2.27 -17.36 -17.60
N LEU A 315 2.86 -17.12 -16.42
CA LEU A 315 2.14 -16.73 -15.20
C LEU A 315 1.56 -15.31 -15.35
N LEU A 316 2.33 -14.39 -15.93
CA LEU A 316 1.87 -13.04 -16.23
C LEU A 316 0.71 -13.05 -17.24
N ILE A 317 0.74 -13.95 -18.24
CA ILE A 317 -0.37 -14.09 -19.19
C ILE A 317 -1.62 -14.57 -18.45
N GLU A 318 -1.48 -15.57 -17.57
CA GLU A 318 -2.61 -16.09 -16.81
C GLU A 318 -3.17 -15.07 -15.81
N SER A 319 -2.32 -14.24 -15.19
CA SER A 319 -2.78 -13.23 -14.22
C SER A 319 -3.68 -12.16 -14.84
N LEU A 320 -3.60 -11.93 -16.17
CA LEU A 320 -4.51 -11.03 -16.89
C LEU A 320 -5.97 -11.53 -16.90
N SER A 321 -6.20 -12.81 -16.64
CA SER A 321 -7.54 -13.41 -16.51
C SER A 321 -8.18 -13.16 -15.14
N LEU A 322 -7.41 -12.74 -14.13
CA LEU A 322 -7.92 -12.45 -12.78
C LEU A 322 -8.94 -11.31 -12.78
N SER A 323 -9.87 -11.28 -11.83
CA SER A 323 -10.92 -10.26 -11.77
C SER A 323 -10.44 -8.88 -11.26
N ASP A 324 -9.27 -8.81 -10.64
CA ASP A 324 -8.73 -7.58 -10.03
C ASP A 324 -8.12 -6.63 -11.08
N ALA A 325 -8.77 -5.48 -11.29
CA ALA A 325 -8.34 -4.48 -12.25
C ALA A 325 -6.97 -3.83 -11.92
N THR A 326 -6.61 -3.72 -10.63
CA THR A 326 -5.33 -3.16 -10.19
C THR A 326 -4.18 -4.11 -10.51
N LEU A 327 -4.39 -5.41 -10.28
CA LEU A 327 -3.43 -6.46 -10.65
C LEU A 327 -3.26 -6.55 -12.17
N LYS A 328 -4.36 -6.46 -12.94
CA LYS A 328 -4.28 -6.40 -14.41
C LYS A 328 -3.43 -5.23 -14.89
N VAL A 329 -3.67 -4.02 -14.37
CA VAL A 329 -2.88 -2.83 -14.75
C VAL A 329 -1.41 -3.03 -14.40
N SER A 330 -1.09 -3.51 -13.19
CA SER A 330 0.30 -3.76 -12.77
C SER A 330 0.99 -4.82 -13.64
N THR A 331 0.25 -5.85 -14.06
CA THR A 331 0.73 -6.88 -14.97
C THR A 331 0.98 -6.32 -16.37
N LEU A 332 0.10 -5.45 -16.87
CA LEU A 332 0.25 -4.79 -18.17
C LEU A 332 1.45 -3.83 -18.19
N GLU A 333 1.67 -3.06 -17.12
CA GLU A 333 2.86 -2.21 -16.96
C GLU A 333 4.14 -3.06 -16.94
N THR A 334 4.08 -4.26 -16.32
CA THR A 334 5.17 -5.24 -16.35
C THR A 334 5.43 -5.76 -17.77
N PHE A 335 4.39 -6.09 -18.53
CA PHE A 335 4.54 -6.48 -19.94
C PHE A 335 5.08 -5.34 -20.80
N GLU A 336 4.62 -4.11 -20.59
CA GLU A 336 5.11 -2.94 -21.32
C GLU A 336 6.63 -2.75 -21.12
N LEU A 337 7.07 -2.92 -19.87
CA LEU A 337 8.49 -2.89 -19.51
C LEU A 337 9.26 -4.05 -20.14
N ALA A 338 8.70 -5.27 -20.09
CA ALA A 338 9.33 -6.44 -20.68
C ALA A 338 9.48 -6.34 -22.20
N VAL A 339 8.49 -5.78 -22.91
CA VAL A 339 8.54 -5.55 -24.35
C VAL A 339 9.68 -4.60 -24.73
N SER A 340 9.93 -3.56 -23.92
CA SER A 340 10.96 -2.56 -24.21
C SER A 340 12.37 -2.99 -23.80
N GLU A 341 12.50 -3.82 -22.76
CA GLU A 341 13.80 -4.11 -22.12
C GLU A 341 14.28 -5.56 -22.29
N ALA A 342 13.37 -6.48 -22.61
CA ALA A 342 13.62 -7.91 -22.79
C ALA A 342 12.84 -8.45 -23.98
N ALA A 343 12.89 -7.74 -25.11
CA ALA A 343 12.17 -8.07 -26.33
C ALA A 343 12.52 -9.48 -26.86
N ASP A 344 13.74 -9.96 -26.62
CA ASP A 344 14.20 -11.31 -26.94
C ASP A 344 13.46 -12.41 -26.15
N VAL A 345 13.02 -12.10 -24.92
CA VAL A 345 12.20 -13.00 -24.09
C VAL A 345 10.73 -12.96 -24.54
N ILE A 346 10.24 -11.78 -24.92
CA ILE A 346 8.82 -11.58 -25.30
C ILE A 346 8.51 -12.03 -26.73
N ALA A 347 9.42 -11.79 -27.68
CA ALA A 347 9.19 -12.06 -29.10
C ALA A 347 8.76 -13.52 -29.39
N PRO A 348 9.38 -14.55 -28.79
CA PRO A 348 8.95 -15.95 -28.98
C PRO A 348 7.53 -16.24 -28.46
N GLN A 349 7.03 -15.43 -27.52
CA GLN A 349 5.75 -15.63 -26.83
C GLN A 349 4.61 -14.77 -27.39
N VAL A 350 4.87 -13.95 -28.43
CA VAL A 350 3.89 -13.01 -29.03
C VAL A 350 2.57 -13.71 -29.38
N ARG A 351 2.63 -14.90 -29.97
CA ARG A 351 1.45 -15.69 -30.34
C ARG A 351 0.55 -16.00 -29.13
N THR A 352 1.13 -16.22 -27.96
CA THR A 352 0.43 -16.56 -26.72
C THR A 352 -0.05 -15.31 -25.98
N ILE A 353 0.75 -14.23 -26.01
CA ILE A 353 0.44 -12.98 -25.30
C ILE A 353 -0.69 -12.20 -25.98
N LEU A 354 -0.68 -12.13 -27.32
CA LEU A 354 -1.61 -11.28 -28.07
C LEU A 354 -3.10 -11.58 -27.80
N PRO A 355 -3.57 -12.84 -27.81
CA PRO A 355 -4.97 -13.14 -27.51
C PRO A 355 -5.41 -12.56 -26.15
N SER A 356 -4.61 -12.77 -25.10
CA SER A 356 -4.91 -12.29 -23.76
C SER A 356 -4.93 -10.77 -23.68
N LEU A 357 -3.98 -10.06 -24.32
CA LEU A 357 -4.00 -8.60 -24.36
C LEU A 357 -5.21 -8.04 -25.12
N LEU A 358 -5.63 -8.69 -26.21
CA LEU A 358 -6.75 -8.23 -27.04
C LEU A 358 -8.10 -8.46 -26.37
N GLU A 359 -8.25 -9.53 -25.59
CA GLU A 359 -9.46 -9.79 -24.80
C GLU A 359 -9.72 -8.68 -23.76
N LEU A 360 -8.66 -8.09 -23.21
CA LEU A 360 -8.76 -7.00 -22.25
C LEU A 360 -9.38 -5.73 -22.83
N LEU A 361 -9.45 -5.58 -24.15
CA LEU A 361 -10.01 -4.39 -24.83
C LEU A 361 -11.53 -4.31 -24.75
N GLU A 362 -12.21 -5.40 -24.40
CA GLU A 362 -13.67 -5.46 -24.33
C GLU A 362 -14.19 -4.75 -23.06
N ASP A 363 -15.26 -3.97 -23.22
CA ASP A 363 -15.92 -3.24 -22.12
C ASP A 363 -16.74 -4.20 -21.25
N THR A 364 -16.06 -4.90 -20.33
CA THR A 364 -16.66 -5.82 -19.35
C THR A 364 -16.57 -5.27 -17.93
N THR A 365 -17.24 -5.93 -16.98
CA THR A 365 -17.20 -5.59 -15.55
C THR A 365 -15.79 -5.64 -14.95
N HIS A 366 -14.91 -6.49 -15.49
CA HIS A 366 -13.54 -6.69 -14.99
C HIS A 366 -12.47 -5.92 -15.78
N ASN A 367 -12.82 -5.39 -16.97
CA ASN A 367 -11.92 -4.63 -17.82
C ASN A 367 -12.27 -3.14 -17.75
N SER A 368 -11.89 -2.53 -16.63
CA SER A 368 -12.11 -1.10 -16.40
C SER A 368 -11.43 -0.23 -17.48
N ILE A 369 -11.82 1.05 -17.55
CA ILE A 369 -11.19 2.05 -18.44
C ILE A 369 -9.66 2.02 -18.31
N ARG A 370 -9.15 1.89 -17.07
CA ARG A 370 -7.70 1.85 -16.80
C ARG A 370 -7.04 0.62 -17.39
N VAL A 371 -7.66 -0.56 -17.26
CA VAL A 371 -7.18 -1.82 -17.84
C VAL A 371 -7.14 -1.70 -19.37
N ARG A 372 -8.21 -1.18 -19.97
CA ARG A 372 -8.32 -1.02 -21.43
C ARG A 372 -7.29 -0.06 -22.00
N VAL A 373 -7.06 1.06 -21.30
CA VAL A 373 -5.97 2.01 -21.63
C VAL A 373 -4.60 1.32 -21.51
N ALA A 374 -4.29 0.69 -20.38
CA ALA A 374 -3.01 0.03 -20.17
C ALA A 374 -2.74 -1.09 -21.20
N ALA A 375 -3.78 -1.84 -21.59
CA ALA A 375 -3.66 -2.89 -22.60
C ALA A 375 -3.33 -2.32 -23.99
N LEU A 376 -3.97 -1.21 -24.38
CA LEU A 376 -3.66 -0.49 -25.62
C LEU A 376 -2.26 0.11 -25.60
N THR A 377 -1.85 0.71 -24.48
CA THR A 377 -0.50 1.26 -24.29
C THR A 377 0.55 0.17 -24.45
N CYS A 378 0.41 -0.94 -23.73
CA CYS A 378 1.29 -2.09 -23.80
C CYS A 378 1.36 -2.68 -25.22
N LEU A 379 0.20 -2.96 -25.83
CA LEU A 379 0.11 -3.49 -27.20
C LEU A 379 0.77 -2.53 -28.21
N GLY A 380 0.64 -1.22 -27.99
CA GLY A 380 1.25 -0.18 -28.80
C GLY A 380 2.78 -0.15 -28.75
N GLN A 381 3.43 -0.78 -27.76
CA GLN A 381 4.90 -0.86 -27.72
C GLN A 381 5.47 -1.93 -28.65
N PHE A 382 4.70 -2.96 -29.00
CA PHE A 382 5.21 -4.13 -29.74
C PHE A 382 5.92 -3.75 -31.05
N PRO A 383 5.33 -2.91 -31.94
CA PRO A 383 5.97 -2.56 -33.21
C PRO A 383 7.27 -1.77 -33.07
N ALA A 384 7.54 -1.16 -31.90
CA ALA A 384 8.75 -0.37 -31.68
C ALA A 384 9.95 -1.24 -31.25
N TYR A 385 9.72 -2.39 -30.61
CA TYR A 385 10.78 -3.19 -29.99
C TYR A 385 10.87 -4.63 -30.51
N ILE A 386 9.80 -5.17 -31.08
CA ILE A 386 9.79 -6.53 -31.64
C ILE A 386 9.94 -6.45 -33.16
N SER A 387 10.75 -7.35 -33.73
CA SER A 387 11.04 -7.36 -35.16
C SER A 387 9.77 -7.50 -36.00
N LYS A 388 9.77 -6.86 -37.18
CA LYS A 388 8.64 -6.93 -38.12
C LYS A 388 8.33 -8.37 -38.52
N ASP A 389 9.36 -9.20 -38.72
CA ASP A 389 9.19 -10.61 -39.10
C ASP A 389 8.41 -11.42 -38.06
N SER A 390 8.64 -11.17 -36.77
CA SER A 390 7.90 -11.82 -35.69
C SER A 390 6.46 -11.32 -35.56
N LEU A 391 6.18 -10.06 -35.90
CA LEU A 391 4.85 -9.46 -35.79
C LEU A 391 3.97 -9.63 -37.04
N ALA A 392 4.57 -9.72 -38.22
CA ALA A 392 3.87 -9.76 -39.51
C ALA A 392 2.79 -10.85 -39.60
N PRO A 393 3.00 -12.10 -39.09
CA PRO A 393 1.96 -13.13 -39.09
C PRO A 393 0.71 -12.77 -38.28
N HIS A 394 0.83 -11.85 -37.31
CA HIS A 394 -0.22 -11.48 -36.37
C HIS A 394 -0.85 -10.10 -36.68
N ALA A 395 -0.16 -9.25 -37.44
CA ALA A 395 -0.53 -7.85 -37.64
C ALA A 395 -1.95 -7.65 -38.17
N SER A 396 -2.36 -8.43 -39.18
CA SER A 396 -3.72 -8.35 -39.75
C SER A 396 -4.81 -8.71 -38.72
N PHE A 397 -4.55 -9.70 -37.87
CA PHE A 397 -5.47 -10.10 -36.80
C PHE A 397 -5.58 -9.00 -35.74
N VAL A 398 -4.44 -8.46 -35.30
CA VAL A 398 -4.39 -7.38 -34.31
C VAL A 398 -5.11 -6.12 -34.81
N LEU A 399 -4.84 -5.68 -36.05
CA LEU A 399 -5.51 -4.53 -36.65
C LEU A 399 -7.03 -4.72 -36.78
N LYS A 400 -7.49 -5.96 -37.02
CA LYS A 400 -8.93 -6.27 -37.04
C LYS A 400 -9.54 -6.13 -35.65
N GLN A 401 -8.89 -6.63 -34.60
CA GLN A 401 -9.36 -6.52 -33.22
C GLN A 401 -9.34 -5.06 -32.71
N LEU A 402 -8.31 -4.29 -33.09
CA LEU A 402 -8.18 -2.87 -32.75
C LEU A 402 -9.28 -1.97 -33.33
N LYS A 403 -10.17 -2.48 -34.20
CA LYS A 403 -11.36 -1.73 -34.60
C LYS A 403 -12.36 -1.56 -33.45
N LYS A 404 -12.49 -2.57 -32.57
CA LYS A 404 -13.44 -2.55 -31.44
C LYS A 404 -13.25 -1.33 -30.51
N PRO A 405 -12.05 -1.04 -29.97
CA PRO A 405 -11.86 0.08 -29.04
C PRO A 405 -11.92 1.46 -29.70
N LEU A 406 -11.97 1.57 -31.04
CA LEU A 406 -12.17 2.87 -31.71
C LEU A 406 -13.59 3.42 -31.47
N ASP A 407 -14.57 2.55 -31.26
CA ASP A 407 -15.95 2.91 -30.94
C ASP A 407 -16.24 2.84 -29.43
N ASP A 408 -15.19 2.84 -28.60
CA ASP A 408 -15.36 2.75 -27.15
C ASP A 408 -16.19 3.91 -26.58
N LYS A 409 -16.97 3.67 -25.52
CA LYS A 409 -17.78 4.71 -24.85
C LYS A 409 -16.93 5.87 -24.30
N LYS A 410 -15.66 5.65 -23.98
CA LYS A 410 -14.80 6.62 -23.31
C LYS A 410 -13.76 7.20 -24.27
N ARG A 411 -13.72 8.54 -24.35
CA ARG A 411 -12.81 9.29 -25.24
C ARG A 411 -11.34 8.92 -25.05
N ILE A 412 -10.91 8.72 -23.81
CA ILE A 412 -9.51 8.37 -23.50
C ILE A 412 -9.11 7.03 -24.13
N VAL A 413 -10.00 6.03 -24.11
CA VAL A 413 -9.75 4.72 -24.71
C VAL A 413 -9.67 4.83 -26.22
N ARG A 414 -10.61 5.56 -26.84
CA ARG A 414 -10.59 5.79 -28.30
C ARG A 414 -9.30 6.46 -28.77
N LYS A 415 -8.80 7.44 -27.99
CA LYS A 415 -7.53 8.12 -28.27
C LYS A 415 -6.37 7.12 -28.28
N GLU A 416 -6.19 6.35 -27.20
CA GLU A 416 -5.11 5.36 -27.10
C GLU A 416 -5.25 4.24 -28.16
N ALA A 417 -6.48 3.91 -28.56
CA ALA A 417 -6.73 2.94 -29.63
C ALA A 417 -6.27 3.44 -31.01
N VAL A 418 -6.50 4.72 -31.32
CA VAL A 418 -5.98 5.36 -32.54
C VAL A 418 -4.46 5.35 -32.54
N ASP A 419 -3.84 5.72 -31.43
CA ASP A 419 -2.38 5.75 -31.29
C ASP A 419 -1.76 4.35 -31.43
N CYS A 420 -2.29 3.36 -30.71
CA CYS A 420 -1.87 1.96 -30.82
C CYS A 420 -2.02 1.44 -32.26
N ARG A 421 -3.19 1.63 -32.88
CA ARG A 421 -3.44 1.14 -34.23
C ARG A 421 -2.51 1.77 -35.26
N SER A 422 -2.18 3.05 -35.11
CA SER A 422 -1.24 3.75 -35.99
C SER A 422 0.16 3.16 -35.93
N LYS A 423 0.64 2.79 -34.74
CA LYS A 423 1.92 2.09 -34.56
C LYS A 423 1.92 0.70 -35.23
N TRP A 424 0.82 -0.05 -35.12
CA TRP A 424 0.70 -1.38 -35.75
C TRP A 424 0.65 -1.34 -37.28
N TYR A 425 0.16 -0.25 -37.88
CA TYR A 425 0.21 -0.08 -39.33
C TYR A 425 1.65 0.00 -39.89
N THR A 426 2.62 0.42 -39.08
CA THR A 426 4.04 0.54 -39.51
C THR A 426 4.69 -0.80 -39.85
N ILE A 427 4.09 -1.93 -39.45
CA ILE A 427 4.57 -3.28 -39.78
C ILE A 427 4.43 -3.57 -41.28
N PHE A 428 3.42 -2.98 -41.94
CA PHE A 428 3.16 -3.15 -43.37
C PHE A 428 3.92 -2.15 -44.25
N ASN A 429 4.53 -1.13 -43.64
CA ASN A 429 5.26 -0.06 -44.33
C ASN A 429 6.76 -0.34 -44.42
#